data_AF-A0A9X2EWA6-F1
#
_entry.id   AF-A0A9X2EWA6-F1
#
_cell.length_a   1.000
_cell.length_b   1.000
_cell.length_c   1.000
_cell.angle_alpha   90.00
_cell.angle_beta   90.00
_cell.angle_gamma   90.00
#
_symmetry.space_group_name_H-M   'P 1'
#
loop_
_entity.id
_entity.type
_entity.pdbx_description
1 polymer ?
#
loop_
_entity_poly.entity_id
_entity_poly.type
_entity_poly.pdbx_seq_one_letter_code
_entity_poly.pdbx_strand_id
1 'polypeptide(L)'
;MINIKMSGLGVLALSSVLVGCSIASDNAAMSDGVAGNNSAMLYDLAEQSSEVFLENFQPHAYFMDMQPERHNLFLSNSPESVVSMAVSEDKILEALAEIDPKSLKSDQERVFYFKLRERLESNVGLRICKTELWSVDHMFGPHILLGFLSEVQPVETAENKADAMERWLDAASYYEQKIVNLMLGLESGLSHINQLKS
;
A
#
# COMPACT_ATOMS: atom_id res chain seq x y z
N MET A 1 -39.65 -38.80 -46.30
CA MET A 1 -39.37 -38.01 -47.52
C MET A 1 -38.28 -37.02 -47.12
N ILE A 2 -37.04 -36.99 -47.60
CA ILE A 2 -36.33 -37.61 -48.71
C ILE A 2 -34.98 -38.09 -48.17
N ASN A 3 -34.48 -39.17 -48.76
CA ASN A 3 -33.28 -39.91 -48.42
C ASN A 3 -32.28 -39.70 -49.57
N ILE A 4 -31.03 -39.30 -49.31
CA ILE A 4 -29.91 -39.54 -50.22
C ILE A 4 -28.68 -39.98 -49.40
N LYS A 5 -28.31 -41.23 -49.65
CA LYS A 5 -27.07 -41.92 -49.27
C LYS A 5 -25.83 -41.22 -49.84
N MET A 6 -24.71 -41.29 -49.11
CA MET A 6 -23.44 -41.60 -49.77
C MET A 6 -22.61 -42.56 -48.90
N SER A 7 -22.27 -43.68 -49.52
CA SER A 7 -21.50 -44.80 -49.00
C SER A 7 -20.03 -44.68 -49.43
N GLY A 8 -19.13 -45.34 -48.69
CA GLY A 8 -17.80 -45.76 -49.16
C GLY A 8 -16.66 -45.26 -48.29
N LEU A 9 -16.26 -46.02 -47.27
CA LEU A 9 -15.11 -46.93 -47.28
C LEU A 9 -13.75 -46.24 -47.51
N GLY A 10 -12.93 -46.24 -46.46
CA GLY A 10 -11.52 -45.85 -46.51
C GLY A 10 -10.87 -45.91 -45.14
N VAL A 11 -10.78 -47.12 -44.58
CA VAL A 11 -9.92 -47.39 -43.41
C VAL A 11 -8.47 -47.21 -43.85
N LEU A 12 -7.77 -46.27 -43.22
CA LEU A 12 -6.30 -46.28 -43.13
C LEU A 12 -5.94 -45.94 -41.69
N ALA A 13 -5.77 -47.00 -40.91
CA ALA A 13 -5.09 -46.96 -39.64
C ALA A 13 -3.60 -46.67 -39.91
N LEU A 14 -3.16 -45.45 -39.57
CA LEU A 14 -1.75 -45.21 -39.28
C LEU A 14 -1.60 -45.09 -37.77
N SER A 15 -1.39 -46.24 -37.12
CA SER A 15 -0.75 -46.30 -35.81
C SER A 15 0.65 -45.72 -35.95
N SER A 16 0.81 -44.47 -35.49
CA SER A 16 2.11 -43.86 -35.25
C SER A 16 2.33 -43.85 -33.74
N VAL A 17 2.94 -44.91 -33.24
CA VAL A 17 3.48 -44.93 -31.87
C VAL A 17 4.68 -43.98 -31.87
N LEU A 18 4.45 -42.73 -31.47
CA LEU A 18 5.52 -41.86 -30.98
C LEU A 18 5.65 -42.11 -29.49
N VAL A 19 6.58 -42.99 -29.14
CA VAL A 19 7.25 -42.96 -27.83
C VAL A 19 8.04 -41.65 -27.80
N GLY A 20 7.43 -40.60 -27.26
CA GLY A 20 8.08 -39.34 -26.92
C GLY A 20 8.03 -39.18 -25.41
N CYS A 21 9.20 -39.02 -24.78
CA CYS A 21 9.41 -38.89 -23.35
C CYS A 21 8.33 -38.09 -22.61
N SER A 22 7.64 -38.76 -21.68
CA SER A 22 6.94 -38.08 -20.58
C SER A 22 7.99 -37.54 -19.60
N ILE A 23 8.55 -36.37 -19.91
CA ILE A 23 9.13 -35.47 -18.90
C ILE A 23 8.34 -34.16 -18.99
N ALA A 24 7.12 -34.19 -18.46
CA ALA A 24 6.36 -33.00 -18.17
C ALA A 24 5.36 -33.38 -17.08
N SER A 25 5.68 -33.08 -15.81
CA SER A 25 4.69 -32.80 -14.75
C SER A 25 5.26 -32.41 -13.38
N ASP A 26 6.58 -32.22 -13.19
CA ASP A 26 7.07 -31.67 -11.91
C ASP A 26 7.13 -30.13 -11.89
N ASN A 27 7.23 -29.48 -13.07
CA ASN A 27 7.34 -28.01 -13.14
C ASN A 27 6.00 -27.28 -12.90
N ALA A 28 4.86 -27.88 -13.23
CA ALA A 28 3.56 -27.22 -13.07
C ALA A 28 3.17 -27.08 -11.59
N ALA A 29 3.37 -28.14 -10.79
CA ALA A 29 3.06 -28.12 -9.36
C ALA A 29 4.03 -27.23 -8.56
N MET A 30 5.32 -27.20 -8.94
CA MET A 30 6.31 -26.27 -8.36
C MET A 30 6.02 -24.81 -8.73
N SER A 31 5.65 -24.55 -10.00
CA SER A 31 5.25 -23.23 -10.49
C SER A 31 4.01 -22.70 -9.76
N ASP A 32 2.98 -23.53 -9.61
CA ASP A 32 1.75 -23.14 -8.90
C ASP A 32 1.98 -22.93 -7.39
N GLY A 33 2.87 -23.72 -6.79
CA GLY A 33 3.28 -23.55 -5.39
C GLY A 33 4.05 -22.24 -5.14
N VAL A 34 5.01 -21.91 -6.02
CA VAL A 34 5.77 -20.65 -5.95
C VAL A 34 4.88 -19.44 -6.23
N ALA A 35 4.03 -19.51 -7.26
CA ALA A 35 3.04 -18.46 -7.54
C ALA A 35 2.06 -18.27 -6.38
N GLY A 36 1.65 -19.39 -5.76
CA GLY A 36 0.91 -19.44 -4.51
C GLY A 36 1.54 -18.61 -3.40
N ASN A 37 2.82 -18.87 -3.13
CA ASN A 37 3.59 -18.24 -2.07
C ASN A 37 3.85 -16.75 -2.33
N ASN A 38 4.26 -16.38 -3.54
CA ASN A 38 4.58 -14.98 -3.87
C ASN A 38 3.33 -14.08 -3.89
N SER A 39 2.18 -14.63 -4.26
CA SER A 39 0.92 -13.89 -4.16
C SER A 39 0.53 -13.65 -2.70
N ALA A 40 0.65 -14.67 -1.83
CA ALA A 40 0.40 -14.51 -0.40
C ALA A 40 1.35 -13.48 0.22
N MET A 41 2.64 -13.56 -0.07
CA MET A 41 3.64 -12.60 0.37
C MET A 41 3.31 -11.16 -0.10
N LEU A 42 2.84 -10.98 -1.34
CA LEU A 42 2.41 -9.67 -1.84
C LEU A 42 1.24 -9.09 -1.02
N TYR A 43 0.26 -9.93 -0.64
CA TYR A 43 -0.86 -9.50 0.21
C TYR A 43 -0.39 -9.16 1.62
N ASP A 44 0.48 -9.98 2.23
CA ASP A 44 1.00 -9.72 3.57
C ASP A 44 1.80 -8.40 3.63
N LEU A 45 2.55 -8.07 2.56
CA LEU A 45 3.26 -6.80 2.46
C LEU A 45 2.31 -5.60 2.26
N ALA A 46 1.20 -5.80 1.55
CA ALA A 46 0.17 -4.79 1.41
C ALA A 46 -0.54 -4.48 2.72
N GLU A 47 -0.82 -5.51 3.53
CA GLU A 47 -1.40 -5.38 4.85
C GLU A 47 -0.46 -4.61 5.78
N GLN A 48 0.81 -5.02 5.86
CA GLN A 48 1.85 -4.29 6.61
C GLN A 48 1.96 -2.82 6.17
N SER A 49 1.94 -2.55 4.87
CA SER A 49 1.95 -1.17 4.37
C SER A 49 0.71 -0.37 4.79
N SER A 50 -0.44 -1.02 4.90
CA SER A 50 -1.69 -0.40 5.33
C SER A 50 -1.68 -0.13 6.84
N GLU A 51 -1.11 -1.04 7.63
CA GLU A 51 -0.90 -0.84 9.07
C GLU A 51 0.03 0.35 9.33
N VAL A 52 1.19 0.40 8.68
CA VAL A 52 2.13 1.54 8.76
C VAL A 52 1.45 2.85 8.40
N PHE A 53 0.59 2.83 7.37
CA PHE A 53 -0.20 3.99 6.99
C PHE A 53 -1.17 4.40 8.10
N LEU A 54 -1.95 3.46 8.65
CA LEU A 54 -2.95 3.76 9.67
C LEU A 54 -2.31 4.21 11.00
N GLU A 55 -1.12 3.72 11.34
CA GLU A 55 -0.37 4.19 12.52
C GLU A 55 0.04 5.67 12.43
N ASN A 56 0.32 6.17 11.23
CA ASN A 56 0.82 7.53 11.03
C ASN A 56 -0.22 8.51 10.50
N PHE A 57 -1.28 7.99 9.85
CA PHE A 57 -2.25 8.75 9.09
C PHE A 57 -3.70 8.24 9.26
N GLN A 58 -4.06 7.62 10.39
CA GLN A 58 -5.40 7.05 10.64
C GLN A 58 -6.57 7.95 10.22
N PRO A 59 -6.58 9.28 10.51
CA PRO A 59 -7.65 10.16 10.05
C PRO A 59 -7.95 10.12 8.54
N HIS A 60 -6.94 9.82 7.71
CA HIS A 60 -7.12 9.72 6.27
C HIS A 60 -7.86 8.46 5.82
N ALA A 61 -8.08 7.49 6.71
CA ALA A 61 -8.92 6.32 6.43
C ALA A 61 -10.31 6.72 5.94
N TYR A 62 -10.91 7.76 6.52
CA TYR A 62 -12.22 8.27 6.09
C TYR A 62 -12.23 8.81 4.64
N PHE A 63 -11.12 9.40 4.16
CA PHE A 63 -11.03 9.85 2.77
C PHE A 63 -10.91 8.68 1.78
N MET A 64 -10.39 7.55 2.24
CA MET A 64 -10.15 6.36 1.41
C MET A 64 -11.22 5.29 1.60
N ASP A 65 -12.30 5.60 2.32
CA ASP A 65 -13.36 4.65 2.69
C ASP A 65 -12.83 3.38 3.37
N MET A 66 -11.74 3.54 4.12
CA MET A 66 -11.17 2.49 4.96
C MET A 66 -11.85 2.51 6.33
N GLN A 67 -12.13 1.32 6.85
CA GLN A 67 -12.79 1.14 8.14
C GLN A 67 -11.73 0.68 9.17
N PRO A 68 -11.10 1.61 9.92
CA PRO A 68 -10.20 1.22 10.98
C PRO A 68 -10.99 0.58 12.14
N GLU A 69 -10.38 -0.35 12.88
CA GLU A 69 -11.00 -0.96 14.06
C GLU A 69 -11.25 0.06 15.17
N ARG A 70 -10.36 1.04 15.30
CA ARG A 70 -10.41 2.12 16.28
C ARG A 70 -10.32 3.47 15.60
N HIS A 71 -10.93 4.47 16.22
CA HIS A 71 -11.03 5.82 15.70
C HIS A 71 -10.27 6.83 16.58
N ASN A 72 -9.17 6.44 17.20
CA ASN A 72 -8.53 7.19 18.28
C ASN A 72 -7.17 7.87 17.95
N LEU A 73 -6.52 7.56 16.83
CA LEU A 73 -5.21 8.15 16.51
C LEU A 73 -5.34 9.42 15.66
N PHE A 74 -4.50 10.43 15.87
CA PHE A 74 -4.37 11.52 14.90
C PHE A 74 -3.24 11.25 13.91
N LEU A 75 -2.73 12.29 13.24
CA LEU A 75 -1.50 12.22 12.47
C LEU A 75 -0.30 12.23 13.42
N SER A 76 0.81 11.61 13.04
CA SER A 76 2.08 11.76 13.77
C SER A 76 3.12 12.54 12.96
N ASN A 77 3.87 13.40 13.63
CA ASN A 77 5.00 14.16 13.07
C ASN A 77 6.23 14.17 13.99
N SER A 78 6.28 13.26 14.97
CA SER A 78 7.45 13.15 15.83
C SER A 78 8.66 12.62 15.05
N PRO A 79 9.89 13.01 15.42
CA PRO A 79 11.09 12.43 14.81
C PRO A 79 11.09 10.89 14.88
N GLU A 80 10.61 10.33 15.99
CA GLU A 80 10.50 8.88 16.19
C GLU A 80 9.54 8.24 15.19
N SER A 81 8.35 8.83 14.96
CA SER A 81 7.38 8.27 14.00
C SER A 81 7.89 8.37 12.57
N VAL A 82 8.55 9.49 12.21
CA VAL A 82 9.14 9.67 10.87
C VAL A 82 10.20 8.60 10.61
N VAL A 83 11.09 8.35 11.58
CA VAL A 83 12.12 7.30 11.47
C VAL A 83 11.49 5.91 11.45
N SER A 84 10.54 5.63 12.33
CA SER A 84 9.87 4.32 12.42
C SER A 84 9.14 3.99 11.12
N MET A 85 8.38 4.93 10.57
CA MET A 85 7.68 4.78 9.29
C MET A 85 8.67 4.51 8.15
N ALA A 86 9.76 5.28 8.05
CA ALA A 86 10.77 5.08 7.02
C ALA A 86 11.42 3.69 7.10
N VAL A 87 11.74 3.23 8.32
CA VAL A 87 12.31 1.89 8.54
C VAL A 87 11.33 0.79 8.13
N SER A 88 10.04 0.94 8.44
CA SER A 88 9.02 -0.03 8.03
C SER A 88 8.84 -0.06 6.51
N GLU A 89 8.76 1.11 5.86
CA GLU A 89 8.69 1.20 4.40
C GLU A 89 9.90 0.56 3.71
N ASP A 90 11.11 0.77 4.23
CA ASP A 90 12.33 0.20 3.66
C ASP A 90 12.35 -1.32 3.75
N LYS A 91 11.92 -1.87 4.89
CA LYS A 91 11.77 -3.32 5.07
C LYS A 91 10.74 -3.92 4.13
N ILE A 92 9.60 -3.24 3.95
CA ILE A 92 8.56 -3.69 3.03
C ILE A 92 9.07 -3.64 1.60
N LEU A 93 9.79 -2.59 1.21
CA LEU A 93 10.36 -2.45 -0.13
C LEU A 93 11.43 -3.51 -0.41
N GLU A 94 12.30 -3.80 0.55
CA GLU A 94 13.29 -4.87 0.45
C GLU A 94 12.62 -6.23 0.27
N ALA A 95 11.62 -6.55 1.10
CA ALA A 95 10.87 -7.81 0.97
C ALA A 95 10.10 -7.89 -0.35
N LEU A 96 9.53 -6.78 -0.83
CA LEU A 96 8.84 -6.72 -2.12
C LEU A 96 9.79 -6.99 -3.28
N ALA A 97 11.07 -6.61 -3.18
CA ALA A 97 12.06 -6.85 -4.24
C ALA A 97 12.37 -8.34 -4.46
N GLU A 98 12.12 -9.20 -3.47
CA GLU A 98 12.32 -10.66 -3.56
C GLU A 98 11.22 -11.38 -4.37
N ILE A 99 10.08 -10.73 -4.61
CA ILE A 99 8.99 -11.31 -5.42
C ILE A 99 9.32 -11.14 -6.91
N ASP A 100 9.44 -12.25 -7.65
CA ASP A 100 9.45 -12.23 -9.12
C ASP A 100 8.06 -11.88 -9.65
N PRO A 101 7.85 -10.72 -10.30
CA PRO A 101 6.51 -10.32 -10.76
C PRO A 101 5.92 -11.29 -11.79
N LYS A 102 6.75 -12.04 -12.52
CA LYS A 102 6.27 -13.03 -13.51
C LYS A 102 5.63 -14.25 -12.86
N SER A 103 5.93 -14.48 -11.58
CA SER A 103 5.38 -15.60 -10.81
C SER A 103 4.02 -15.29 -10.16
N LEU A 104 3.54 -14.04 -10.21
CA LEU A 104 2.24 -13.66 -9.64
C LEU A 104 1.07 -14.27 -10.44
N LYS A 105 -0.01 -14.64 -9.75
CA LYS A 105 -1.13 -15.43 -10.33
C LYS A 105 -1.91 -14.67 -11.39
N SER A 106 -1.95 -13.34 -11.32
CA SER A 106 -2.76 -12.53 -12.23
C SER A 106 -2.08 -11.23 -12.69
N ASP A 107 -2.58 -10.66 -13.80
CA ASP A 107 -2.19 -9.32 -14.24
C ASP A 107 -2.54 -8.25 -13.21
N GLN A 108 -3.62 -8.43 -12.46
CA GLN A 108 -4.04 -7.50 -11.41
C GLN A 108 -3.01 -7.46 -10.27
N GLU A 109 -2.53 -8.62 -9.82
CA GLU A 109 -1.46 -8.71 -8.82
C GLU A 109 -0.15 -8.11 -9.35
N ARG A 110 0.19 -8.33 -10.63
CA ARG A 110 1.36 -7.69 -11.26
C ARG A 110 1.26 -6.17 -11.26
N VAL A 111 0.10 -5.62 -11.64
CA VAL A 111 -0.14 -4.18 -11.60
C VAL A 111 -0.04 -3.65 -10.18
N PHE A 112 -0.63 -4.36 -9.21
CA PHE A 112 -0.57 -3.97 -7.81
C PHE A 112 0.87 -3.98 -7.26
N TYR A 113 1.65 -5.03 -7.56
CA TYR A 113 3.08 -5.10 -7.24
C TYR A 113 3.83 -3.85 -7.70
N PHE A 114 3.68 -3.46 -8.97
CA PHE A 114 4.38 -2.29 -9.50
C PHE A 114 3.90 -0.97 -8.88
N LYS A 115 2.61 -0.85 -8.55
CA LYS A 115 2.08 0.32 -7.86
C LYS A 115 2.61 0.44 -6.43
N LEU A 116 2.61 -0.67 -5.67
CA LEU A 116 3.14 -0.67 -4.31
C LEU A 116 4.64 -0.35 -4.31
N ARG A 117 5.40 -0.94 -5.24
CA ARG A 117 6.83 -0.66 -5.39
C ARG A 117 7.09 0.80 -5.73
N GLU A 118 6.41 1.35 -6.73
CA GLU A 118 6.55 2.76 -7.11
C GLU A 118 6.20 3.69 -5.94
N ARG A 119 5.10 3.42 -5.22
CA ARG A 119 4.70 4.18 -4.03
C ARG A 119 5.82 4.23 -2.98
N LEU A 120 6.41 3.08 -2.66
CA LEU A 120 7.47 2.96 -1.65
C LEU A 120 8.78 3.62 -2.12
N GLU A 121 9.20 3.38 -3.36
CA GLU A 121 10.37 4.03 -3.96
C GLU A 121 10.21 5.56 -4.01
N SER A 122 9.02 6.05 -4.38
CA SER A 122 8.69 7.47 -4.35
C SER A 122 8.73 8.04 -2.94
N ASN A 123 8.22 7.32 -1.93
CA ASN A 123 8.31 7.75 -0.54
C ASN A 123 9.77 7.85 -0.08
N VAL A 124 10.64 6.88 -0.42
CA VAL A 124 12.09 6.96 -0.17
C VAL A 124 12.69 8.21 -0.80
N GLY A 125 12.36 8.48 -2.06
CA GLY A 125 12.83 9.66 -2.79
C GLY A 125 12.39 10.98 -2.14
N LEU A 126 11.17 11.05 -1.60
CA LEU A 126 10.62 12.24 -0.96
C LEU A 126 11.24 12.57 0.40
N ARG A 127 11.96 11.64 1.04
CA ARG A 127 12.58 11.88 2.36
C ARG A 127 13.63 12.99 2.31
N ILE A 128 14.28 13.20 1.16
CA ILE A 128 15.22 14.32 0.97
C ILE A 128 14.53 15.68 1.16
N CYS A 129 13.22 15.75 0.88
CA CYS A 129 12.45 16.96 1.03
C CYS A 129 12.28 17.36 2.49
N LYS A 130 12.33 16.43 3.46
CA LYS A 130 12.14 16.73 4.90
C LYS A 130 10.89 17.56 5.20
N THR A 131 9.78 17.16 4.59
CA THR A 131 8.51 17.93 4.60
C THR A 131 7.99 18.21 6.01
N GLU A 132 8.31 17.34 6.97
CA GLU A 132 7.99 17.52 8.39
C GLU A 132 8.52 18.84 8.97
N LEU A 133 9.68 19.30 8.49
CA LEU A 133 10.37 20.49 8.99
C LEU A 133 9.91 21.82 8.40
N TRP A 134 9.15 21.83 7.30
CA TRP A 134 8.77 23.09 6.64
C TRP A 134 7.35 23.14 6.09
N SER A 135 6.66 22.01 5.99
CA SER A 135 5.33 21.96 5.35
C SER A 135 4.27 22.61 6.24
N VAL A 136 3.80 23.78 5.81
CA VAL A 136 2.53 24.40 6.21
C VAL A 136 1.97 25.00 4.92
N ASP A 137 0.75 24.64 4.58
CA ASP A 137 0.07 25.11 3.38
C ASP A 137 -1.36 25.55 3.73
N HIS A 138 -1.97 26.36 2.89
CA HIS A 138 -3.32 26.89 3.06
C HIS A 138 -4.39 26.07 2.33
N MET A 139 -4.00 25.25 1.34
CA MET A 139 -4.90 24.36 0.60
C MET A 139 -4.92 22.96 1.20
N PHE A 140 -3.81 22.53 1.80
CA PHE A 140 -3.64 21.19 2.33
C PHE A 140 -3.09 21.20 3.76
N GLY A 141 -3.48 20.19 4.52
CA GLY A 141 -2.84 19.87 5.79
C GLY A 141 -3.81 19.59 6.93
N PRO A 142 -3.27 19.41 8.15
CA PRO A 142 -4.02 18.95 9.31
C PRO A 142 -5.16 19.89 9.72
N HIS A 143 -5.07 21.19 9.42
CA HIS A 143 -6.10 22.17 9.74
C HIS A 143 -7.38 21.98 8.91
N ILE A 144 -7.29 21.52 7.66
CA ILE A 144 -8.45 21.12 6.85
C ILE A 144 -9.03 19.81 7.37
N LEU A 145 -8.15 18.85 7.71
CA LEU A 145 -8.53 17.55 8.25
C LEU A 145 -9.36 17.66 9.53
N LEU A 146 -9.03 18.57 10.46
CA LEU A 146 -9.81 18.75 11.69
C LEU A 146 -11.26 19.16 11.41
N GLY A 147 -11.48 20.05 10.43
CA GLY A 147 -12.82 20.44 10.02
C GLY A 147 -13.61 19.24 9.51
N PHE A 148 -13.01 18.45 8.62
CA PHE A 148 -13.61 17.23 8.10
C PHE A 148 -13.91 16.19 9.19
N LEU A 149 -12.97 15.95 10.12
CA LEU A 149 -13.17 15.00 11.22
C LEU A 149 -14.36 15.35 12.12
N SER A 150 -14.65 16.64 12.29
CA SER A 150 -15.83 17.07 13.06
C SER A 150 -17.16 16.62 12.44
N GLU A 151 -17.17 16.28 11.16
CA GLU A 151 -18.35 15.83 10.42
C GLU A 151 -18.45 14.31 10.31
N VAL A 152 -17.31 13.61 10.24
CA VAL A 152 -17.28 12.17 9.90
C VAL A 152 -16.85 11.24 11.04
N GLN A 153 -16.22 11.77 12.09
CA GLN A 153 -15.77 10.92 13.19
C GLN A 153 -16.98 10.38 13.96
N PRO A 154 -17.10 9.05 14.14
CA PRO A 154 -18.23 8.47 14.83
C PRO A 154 -18.17 8.83 16.31
N VAL A 155 -19.35 9.04 16.92
CA VAL A 155 -19.53 9.43 18.34
C VAL A 155 -20.75 8.79 18.98
N GLU A 156 -21.29 7.71 18.39
CA GLU A 156 -22.56 7.09 18.76
C GLU A 156 -22.42 6.20 20.00
N THR A 157 -21.32 5.45 20.10
CA THR A 157 -21.04 4.51 21.19
C THR A 157 -20.15 5.13 22.26
N ALA A 158 -20.03 4.47 23.42
CA ALA A 158 -19.11 4.90 24.47
C ALA A 158 -17.64 4.84 24.01
N GLU A 159 -17.29 3.81 23.24
CA GLU A 159 -15.96 3.66 22.64
C GLU A 159 -15.70 4.77 21.63
N ASN A 160 -16.62 5.03 20.70
CA ASN A 160 -16.48 6.10 19.71
C ASN A 160 -16.27 7.49 20.37
N LYS A 161 -16.94 7.76 21.50
CA LYS A 161 -16.74 9.00 22.25
C LYS A 161 -15.37 9.06 22.94
N ALA A 162 -14.90 7.94 23.50
CA ALA A 162 -13.57 7.87 24.08
C ALA A 162 -12.50 8.06 23.00
N ASP A 163 -12.65 7.39 21.85
CA ASP A 163 -11.80 7.53 20.68
C ASP A 163 -11.76 8.96 20.15
N ALA A 164 -12.90 9.65 20.13
CA ALA A 164 -12.96 11.07 19.82
C ALA A 164 -12.10 11.89 20.79
N MET A 165 -12.30 11.72 22.10
CA MET A 165 -11.51 12.44 23.09
C MET A 165 -10.00 12.18 22.95
N GLU A 166 -9.60 10.93 22.76
CA GLU A 166 -8.20 10.55 22.53
C GLU A 166 -7.63 11.23 21.28
N ARG A 167 -8.33 11.17 20.15
CA ARG A 167 -7.87 11.79 18.89
C ARG A 167 -7.72 13.30 19.02
N TRP A 168 -8.66 13.98 19.68
CA TRP A 168 -8.59 15.44 19.85
C TRP A 168 -7.45 15.86 20.79
N LEU A 169 -7.09 15.04 21.78
CA LEU A 169 -5.90 15.25 22.61
C LEU A 169 -4.61 15.04 21.79
N ASP A 170 -4.56 13.98 20.99
CA ASP A 170 -3.41 13.68 20.13
C ASP A 170 -3.20 14.76 19.05
N ALA A 171 -4.29 15.33 18.52
CA ALA A 171 -4.23 16.48 17.63
C ALA A 171 -3.55 17.71 18.27
N ALA A 172 -3.79 17.97 19.56
CA ALA A 172 -3.09 19.07 20.25
C ALA A 172 -1.57 18.80 20.32
N SER A 173 -1.18 17.60 20.71
CA SER A 173 0.24 17.19 20.77
C SER A 173 0.92 17.25 19.39
N TYR A 174 0.22 16.87 18.32
CA TYR A 174 0.72 17.01 16.95
C TYR A 174 1.11 18.46 16.61
N TYR A 175 0.30 19.45 16.98
CA TYR A 175 0.62 20.86 16.68
C TYR A 175 1.76 21.41 17.53
N GLU A 176 1.87 20.97 18.79
CA GLU A 176 3.02 21.32 19.64
C GLU A 176 4.33 20.83 19.01
N GLN A 177 4.36 19.56 18.57
CA GLN A 177 5.50 19.00 17.85
C GLN A 177 5.70 19.69 16.48
N LYS A 178 4.61 20.07 15.79
CA LYS A 178 4.71 20.79 14.51
C LYS A 178 5.45 22.11 14.67
N ILE A 179 5.18 22.86 15.74
CA ILE A 179 5.90 24.12 16.04
C ILE A 179 7.39 23.85 16.23
N VAL A 180 7.75 22.81 17.00
CA VAL A 180 9.16 22.40 17.18
C VAL A 180 9.83 22.08 15.85
N ASN A 181 9.20 21.25 15.02
CA ASN A 181 9.74 20.87 13.71
C ASN A 181 9.94 22.09 12.79
N LEU A 182 8.98 23.02 12.78
CA LEU A 182 9.06 24.22 11.94
C LEU A 182 10.14 25.19 12.41
N MET A 183 10.36 25.34 13.71
CA MET A 183 11.48 26.13 14.24
C MET A 183 12.83 25.51 13.83
N LEU A 184 12.97 24.20 13.96
CA LEU A 184 14.17 23.48 13.51
C LEU A 184 14.40 23.62 12.00
N GLY A 185 13.32 23.59 11.21
CA GLY A 185 13.38 23.86 9.78
C GLY A 185 13.94 25.24 9.48
N LEU A 186 13.39 26.28 10.12
CA LEU A 186 13.86 27.67 9.97
C LEU A 186 15.35 27.81 10.32
N GLU A 187 15.80 27.23 11.43
CA GLU A 187 17.22 27.23 11.84
C GLU A 187 18.11 26.52 10.82
N SER A 188 17.59 25.47 10.17
CA SER A 188 18.29 24.69 9.15
C SER A 188 18.18 25.28 7.74
N GLY A 189 17.56 26.45 7.58
CA GLY A 189 17.31 27.08 6.27
C GLY A 189 16.21 26.40 5.44
N LEU A 190 15.50 25.44 6.01
CA LEU A 190 14.36 24.76 5.41
C LEU A 190 13.09 25.55 5.75
N SER A 191 12.62 26.33 4.79
CA SER A 191 11.34 27.03 4.88
C SER A 191 10.60 26.94 3.56
N HIS A 192 9.29 27.10 3.58
CA HIS A 192 8.50 27.08 2.36
C HIS A 192 9.01 28.09 1.30
N ILE A 193 9.52 29.25 1.74
CA ILE A 193 10.10 30.29 0.89
C ILE A 193 11.41 29.83 0.22
N ASN A 194 12.23 29.04 0.92
CA ASN A 194 13.54 28.61 0.40
C ASN A 194 13.43 27.41 -0.56
N GLN A 195 12.37 26.60 -0.45
CA GLN A 195 12.08 25.50 -1.39
C GLN A 195 11.67 26.00 -2.78
N LEU A 196 11.15 27.24 -2.90
CA LEU A 196 10.77 27.85 -4.19
C LEU A 196 11.97 28.44 -4.98
N LYS A 197 13.17 28.41 -4.40
CA LYS A 197 14.39 29.03 -4.98
C LYS A 197 15.40 28.01 -5.52
N SER A 198 15.18 26.72 -5.29
CA SER A 198 15.99 25.60 -5.79
C SER A 198 15.27 24.89 -6.94
#